data_AF-A0A6G1S3C1-F1
#
_entry.id   AF-A0A6G1S3C1-F1
#
_cell.length_a   1.000
_cell.length_b   1.000
_cell.length_c   1.000
_cell.angle_alpha   90.00
_cell.angle_beta   90.00
_cell.angle_gamma   90.00
#
_symmetry.space_group_name_H-M   'P 1'
#
loop_
_entity.id
_entity.type
_entity.pdbx_description
1 polymer ?
#
loop_
_entity_poly.entity_id
_entity_poly.type
_entity_poly.pdbx_seq_one_letter_code
_entity_poly.pdbx_strand_id
1 'polypeptide(L)'
;WKLLSSWKEQKVSCCFAQSVVLRGVCKENHISSCPEKQPISPLHACVSTEQVLQHYLHTVYPGTFSTSHVLEQPCSTLPPYPQFFSPLLTKQGFLQDQPPTYSSTAVDSIPVLAALQSSSGLSTLLSSLYKDLQQLNTRRWASFFTAGVEQDDFQEALEELRTLSQCYETGFGAEDSEDEADSD
;
A
#
# COMPACT_ATOMS: atom_id res chain seq x y z
N TRP A 1 -8.25 -2.62 -8.55
CA TRP A 1 -7.23 -1.67 -8.07
C TRP A 1 -5.87 -2.33 -8.23
N LYS A 2 -4.91 -1.68 -8.87
CA LYS A 2 -3.54 -2.19 -9.00
C LYS A 2 -2.66 -1.30 -8.12
N LEU A 3 -1.97 -1.90 -7.15
CA LEU A 3 -1.00 -1.17 -6.33
C LEU A 3 0.06 -0.56 -7.25
N LEU A 4 0.43 0.70 -7.01
CA LEU A 4 1.54 1.36 -7.68
C LEU A 4 2.90 0.93 -7.11
N SER A 5 2.91 0.00 -6.14
CA SER A 5 4.15 -0.59 -5.65
C SER A 5 4.80 -1.40 -6.77
N SER A 6 6.12 -1.36 -6.84
CA SER A 6 6.93 -2.16 -7.78
C SER A 6 6.85 -3.67 -7.53
N TRP A 7 6.11 -4.10 -6.51
CA TRP A 7 5.96 -5.48 -6.10
C TRP A 7 4.90 -6.18 -6.95
N LYS A 8 5.33 -7.18 -7.72
CA LYS A 8 4.42 -8.07 -8.45
C LYS A 8 3.62 -8.87 -7.42
N GLU A 9 2.31 -8.84 -7.58
CA GLU A 9 1.30 -9.55 -6.80
C GLU A 9 1.64 -11.05 -6.71
N GLN A 10 2.38 -11.45 -5.67
CA GLN A 10 2.50 -12.84 -5.27
C GLN A 10 1.21 -13.27 -4.55
N LYS A 11 0.87 -14.55 -4.69
CA LYS A 11 -0.38 -15.19 -4.24
C LYS A 11 -0.66 -15.09 -2.73
N VAL A 12 0.31 -14.65 -1.94
CA VAL A 12 0.20 -14.47 -0.49
C VAL A 12 0.60 -13.04 -0.19
N SER A 13 -0.26 -12.30 0.50
CA SER A 13 0.09 -10.96 0.97
C SER A 13 1.33 -11.04 1.86
N CYS A 14 2.37 -10.33 1.44
CA CYS A 14 3.61 -10.19 2.18
C CYS A 14 3.66 -8.90 3.02
N CYS A 15 2.51 -8.29 3.27
CA CYS A 15 2.37 -7.11 4.13
C CYS A 15 2.19 -7.56 5.58
N PHE A 16 2.95 -7.00 6.51
CA PHE A 16 2.83 -7.31 7.95
C PHE A 16 2.13 -6.20 8.74
N ALA A 17 2.24 -4.96 8.29
CA ALA A 17 1.50 -3.84 8.87
C ALA A 17 1.07 -2.85 7.79
N GLN A 18 -0.13 -2.28 7.93
CA GLN A 18 -0.61 -1.22 7.06
C GLN A 18 -1.49 -0.20 7.76
N SER A 19 -1.39 1.04 7.28
CA SER A 19 -2.29 2.14 7.61
C SER A 19 -2.93 2.65 6.33
N VAL A 20 -4.27 2.57 6.27
CA VAL A 20 -5.05 2.87 5.07
C VAL A 20 -6.02 4.01 5.35
N VAL A 21 -6.00 5.03 4.50
CA VAL A 21 -6.89 6.18 4.59
C VAL A 21 -7.71 6.29 3.32
N LEU A 22 -9.04 6.25 3.46
CA LEU A 22 -9.98 6.52 2.38
C LEU A 22 -10.59 7.91 2.55
N ARG A 23 -10.57 8.72 1.51
CA ARG A 23 -11.10 10.08 1.50
C ARG A 23 -12.15 10.26 0.41
N GLY A 24 -13.17 11.07 0.68
CA GLY A 24 -14.11 11.54 -0.34
C GLY A 24 -15.22 10.55 -0.73
N VAL A 25 -15.46 9.52 0.08
CA VAL A 25 -16.53 8.52 -0.16
C VAL A 25 -17.64 8.74 0.87
N CYS A 26 -18.79 9.26 0.42
CA CYS A 26 -19.93 9.55 1.29
C CYS A 26 -20.76 8.28 1.62
N LYS A 27 -21.43 8.28 2.78
CA LYS A 27 -22.17 7.16 3.36
C LYS A 27 -23.42 6.75 2.56
N GLU A 28 -24.02 7.69 1.82
CA GLU A 28 -25.37 7.50 1.27
C GLU A 28 -25.46 6.51 0.09
N ASN A 29 -24.35 6.18 -0.57
CA ASN A 29 -24.39 5.48 -1.87
C ASN A 29 -23.85 4.03 -1.85
N HIS A 30 -23.37 3.53 -0.70
CA HIS A 30 -22.63 2.26 -0.67
C HIS A 30 -23.11 1.23 0.36
N ILE A 31 -24.01 1.61 1.27
CA ILE A 31 -24.72 0.66 2.12
C ILE A 31 -26.05 0.42 1.43
N SER A 32 -26.21 -0.75 0.80
CA SER A 32 -27.47 -1.09 0.14
C SER A 32 -28.60 -0.99 1.17
N SER A 33 -29.53 -0.06 0.96
CA SER A 33 -30.81 -0.06 1.67
C SER A 33 -31.66 -1.17 1.08
N CYS A 34 -31.31 -2.44 1.34
CA CYS A 34 -32.13 -3.59 0.97
C CYS A 34 -33.04 -3.92 2.16
N PRO A 35 -34.37 -3.75 2.02
CA PRO A 35 -35.31 -4.24 3.02
C PRO A 35 -35.51 -5.76 2.83
N GLU A 36 -35.59 -6.48 3.95
CA GLU A 36 -36.32 -7.76 4.12
C GLU A 36 -35.75 -9.09 3.60
N LYS A 37 -34.54 -9.18 3.03
CA LYS A 37 -33.90 -10.49 2.78
C LYS A 37 -32.58 -10.63 3.54
N GLN A 38 -32.37 -11.83 4.10
CA GLN A 38 -31.17 -12.20 4.88
C GLN A 38 -29.90 -11.68 4.21
N PRO A 39 -28.94 -11.13 4.98
CA PRO A 39 -27.76 -10.48 4.42
C PRO A 39 -26.98 -11.47 3.53
N ILE A 40 -26.88 -11.14 2.24
CA ILE A 40 -26.26 -11.98 1.21
C ILE A 40 -24.73 -12.02 1.37
N SER A 41 -24.16 -11.06 2.12
CA SER A 41 -22.72 -10.95 2.35
C SER A 41 -22.43 -10.29 3.71
N PRO A 42 -21.30 -10.61 4.37
CA PRO A 42 -20.88 -10.01 5.64
C PRO A 42 -20.75 -8.48 5.59
N LEU A 43 -20.54 -7.90 4.40
CA LEU A 43 -20.50 -6.44 4.21
C LEU A 43 -21.84 -5.76 4.48
N HIS A 44 -22.96 -6.47 4.39
CA HIS A 44 -24.29 -5.94 4.70
C HIS A 44 -24.51 -5.71 6.20
N ALA A 45 -23.68 -6.33 7.06
CA ALA A 45 -23.72 -6.10 8.51
C ALA A 45 -22.92 -4.85 8.93
N CYS A 46 -22.11 -4.28 8.03
CA CYS A 46 -21.32 -3.09 8.32
C CYS A 46 -22.20 -1.84 8.39
N VAL A 47 -22.08 -1.07 9.47
CA VAL A 47 -22.85 0.16 9.69
C VAL A 47 -22.12 1.42 9.23
N SER A 48 -20.84 1.31 8.85
CA SER A 48 -20.03 2.42 8.34
C SER A 48 -19.11 2.00 7.20
N THR A 49 -18.74 2.97 6.35
CA THR A 49 -17.72 2.80 5.29
C THR A 49 -16.39 2.33 5.86
N GLU A 50 -16.06 2.77 7.08
CA GLU A 50 -14.83 2.37 7.76
C GLU A 50 -14.85 0.88 8.15
N GLN A 51 -15.97 0.36 8.63
CA GLN A 51 -16.13 -1.08 8.88
C GLN A 51 -16.05 -1.90 7.59
N VAL A 52 -16.65 -1.40 6.50
CA VAL A 52 -16.53 -2.03 5.18
C VAL A 52 -15.06 -2.09 4.75
N LEU A 53 -14.33 -0.99 4.88
CA LEU A 53 -12.91 -0.90 4.55
C LEU A 53 -12.07 -1.84 5.42
N GLN A 54 -12.30 -1.84 6.74
CA GLN A 54 -11.60 -2.73 7.68
C GLN A 54 -11.85 -4.22 7.33
N HIS A 55 -13.10 -4.59 7.02
CA HIS A 55 -13.44 -5.97 6.65
C HIS A 55 -12.81 -6.39 5.32
N TYR A 56 -12.80 -5.48 4.34
CA TYR A 56 -12.11 -5.69 3.07
C TYR A 56 -10.60 -5.93 3.29
N LEU A 57 -9.94 -5.08 4.07
CA LEU A 57 -8.51 -5.24 4.38
C LEU A 57 -8.23 -6.57 5.07
N HIS A 58 -9.05 -6.98 6.04
CA HIS A 58 -8.88 -8.27 6.70
C HIS A 58 -9.07 -9.46 5.75
N THR A 59 -9.96 -9.34 4.75
CA THR A 59 -10.18 -10.42 3.76
C THR A 59 -9.01 -10.53 2.78
N VAL A 60 -8.46 -9.39 2.34
CA VAL A 60 -7.33 -9.35 1.40
C VAL A 60 -6.00 -9.64 2.12
N TYR A 61 -5.90 -9.29 3.40
CA TYR A 61 -4.68 -9.27 4.20
C TYR A 61 -4.87 -9.92 5.59
N PRO A 62 -5.17 -11.23 5.65
CA PRO A 62 -5.64 -11.90 6.88
C PRO A 62 -4.61 -12.01 8.03
N GLY A 63 -3.31 -11.83 7.76
CA GLY A 63 -2.24 -11.81 8.77
C GLY A 63 -1.65 -10.42 9.03
N THR A 64 -2.16 -9.38 8.37
CA THR A 64 -1.57 -8.04 8.42
C THR A 64 -2.22 -7.20 9.50
N PHE A 65 -1.42 -6.60 10.39
CA PHE A 65 -1.92 -5.58 11.31
C PHE A 65 -2.40 -4.36 10.51
N SER A 66 -3.72 -4.17 10.46
CA SER A 66 -4.35 -3.20 9.57
C SER A 66 -5.14 -2.17 10.36
N THR A 67 -4.79 -0.89 10.22
CA THR A 67 -5.62 0.24 10.66
C THR A 67 -6.22 0.92 9.44
N SER A 68 -7.51 1.25 9.51
CA SER A 68 -8.21 1.99 8.46
C SER A 68 -8.84 3.25 9.04
N HIS A 69 -8.94 4.28 8.20
CA HIS A 69 -9.61 5.53 8.54
C HIS A 69 -10.36 6.08 7.34
N VAL A 70 -11.57 6.60 7.55
CA VAL A 70 -12.38 7.21 6.49
C VAL A 70 -12.61 8.70 6.77
N LEU A 71 -12.35 9.54 5.77
CA LEU A 71 -12.60 10.97 5.80
C LEU A 71 -13.63 11.33 4.73
N GLU A 72 -14.64 12.11 5.08
CA GLU A 72 -15.68 12.51 4.15
C GLU A 72 -15.17 13.55 3.12
N GLN A 73 -14.19 14.38 3.50
CA GLN A 73 -13.64 15.41 2.63
C GLN A 73 -12.82 14.82 1.47
N PRO A 74 -13.20 15.05 0.19
CA PRO A 74 -12.42 14.61 -0.97
C PRO A 74 -11.19 15.49 -1.21
N CYS A 75 -10.29 15.04 -2.09
CA CYS A 75 -9.15 15.84 -2.55
C CYS A 75 -9.60 16.81 -3.64
N SER A 76 -9.37 18.12 -3.46
CA SER A 76 -9.69 19.11 -4.48
C SER A 76 -8.73 19.03 -5.66
N THR A 77 -9.28 19.13 -6.86
CA THR A 77 -8.55 19.16 -8.14
C THR A 77 -8.78 20.47 -8.89
N LEU A 78 -9.17 21.52 -8.16
CA LEU A 78 -9.22 22.88 -8.68
C LEU A 78 -7.81 23.36 -9.10
N PRO A 79 -7.72 24.40 -9.94
CA PRO A 79 -6.43 24.97 -10.33
C PRO A 79 -5.54 25.26 -9.10
N PRO A 80 -4.23 24.93 -9.15
CA PRO A 80 -3.43 24.61 -10.34
C PRO A 80 -3.34 23.12 -10.70
N TYR A 81 -4.20 22.25 -10.15
CA TYR A 81 -4.13 20.81 -10.44
C TYR A 81 -4.39 20.54 -11.94
N PRO A 82 -3.55 19.71 -12.60
CA PRO A 82 -3.70 19.42 -14.03
C PRO A 82 -4.97 18.63 -14.34
N GLN A 83 -5.72 19.05 -15.35
CA GLN A 83 -6.98 18.44 -15.76
C GLN A 83 -6.76 17.33 -16.81
N PHE A 84 -5.95 16.31 -16.48
CA PHE A 84 -5.69 15.15 -17.35
C PHE A 84 -6.69 13.99 -17.15
N PHE A 85 -7.80 14.26 -16.46
CA PHE A 85 -8.79 13.25 -16.08
C PHE A 85 -9.53 12.66 -17.27
N SER A 86 -9.90 11.38 -17.16
CA SER A 86 -10.74 10.71 -18.14
C SER A 86 -12.10 11.42 -18.25
N PRO A 87 -12.66 11.57 -19.47
CA PRO A 87 -13.99 12.17 -19.66
C PRO A 87 -15.12 11.30 -19.07
N LEU A 88 -14.83 10.07 -18.66
CA LEU A 88 -15.76 9.17 -17.96
C LEU A 88 -15.89 9.49 -16.47
N LEU A 89 -15.14 10.45 -15.93
CA LEU A 89 -15.22 10.85 -14.54
C LEU A 89 -16.30 11.92 -14.32
N THR A 90 -17.04 11.79 -13.22
CA THR A 90 -17.89 12.87 -12.72
C THR A 90 -17.06 14.05 -12.22
N LYS A 91 -17.72 15.19 -11.94
CA LYS A 91 -17.06 16.33 -11.28
C LYS A 91 -16.45 15.95 -9.92
N GLN A 92 -17.00 14.93 -9.26
CA GLN A 92 -16.53 14.38 -7.98
C GLN A 92 -15.56 13.20 -8.16
N GLY A 93 -15.12 12.89 -9.38
CA GLY A 93 -14.07 11.90 -9.62
C GLY A 93 -14.52 10.44 -9.58
N PHE A 94 -15.82 10.17 -9.71
CA PHE A 94 -16.36 8.80 -9.81
C PHE A 94 -16.48 8.37 -11.27
N LEU A 95 -16.21 7.09 -11.55
CA LEU A 95 -16.29 6.54 -12.90
C LEU A 95 -17.76 6.31 -13.32
N GLN A 96 -18.10 6.73 -14.54
CA GLN A 96 -19.38 6.45 -15.18
C GLN A 96 -19.21 5.37 -16.27
N ASP A 97 -20.22 4.50 -16.42
CA ASP A 97 -20.22 3.44 -17.44
C ASP A 97 -20.32 3.97 -18.88
N GLN A 98 -20.91 5.16 -19.04
CA GLN A 98 -21.07 5.83 -20.32
C GLN A 98 -20.54 7.26 -20.23
N PRO A 99 -19.91 7.77 -21.31
CA PRO A 99 -19.50 9.16 -21.35
C PRO A 99 -20.73 10.08 -21.28
N PRO A 100 -20.64 11.22 -20.57
CA PRO A 100 -21.75 12.15 -20.47
C PRO A 100 -22.14 12.71 -21.85
N THR A 101 -23.45 12.85 -22.09
CA THR A 101 -24.03 13.35 -23.35
C THR A 101 -23.63 14.79 -23.67
N TYR A 102 -23.20 15.55 -22.65
CA TYR A 102 -22.77 16.95 -22.75
C TYR A 102 -21.27 17.07 -22.42
N SER A 103 -20.64 18.14 -22.91
CA SER A 103 -19.19 18.37 -22.82
C SER A 103 -18.63 18.05 -21.43
N SER A 104 -17.53 17.28 -21.41
CA SER A 104 -16.79 16.90 -20.20
C SER A 104 -16.54 18.12 -19.32
N THR A 105 -17.10 18.10 -18.11
CA THR A 105 -16.81 19.15 -17.12
C THR A 105 -15.51 18.81 -16.41
N ALA A 106 -14.70 19.83 -16.11
CA ALA A 106 -13.51 19.68 -15.27
C ALA A 106 -13.85 18.94 -13.97
N VAL A 107 -12.92 18.11 -13.52
CA VAL A 107 -13.05 17.40 -12.25
C VAL A 107 -12.66 18.37 -11.14
N ASP A 108 -13.58 18.62 -10.22
CA ASP A 108 -13.43 19.59 -9.11
C ASP A 108 -12.82 18.93 -7.87
N SER A 109 -13.09 17.62 -7.69
CA SER A 109 -12.54 16.82 -6.59
C SER A 109 -12.50 15.34 -6.93
N ILE A 110 -11.70 14.56 -6.21
CA ILE A 110 -11.58 13.11 -6.37
C ILE A 110 -11.58 12.38 -5.02
N PRO A 111 -12.18 11.17 -4.92
CA PRO A 111 -11.92 10.27 -3.82
C PRO A 111 -10.51 9.70 -3.93
N VAL A 112 -9.84 9.50 -2.80
CA VAL A 112 -8.46 9.00 -2.75
C VAL A 112 -8.34 7.92 -1.69
N LEU A 113 -7.77 6.79 -2.06
CA LEU A 113 -7.28 5.76 -1.15
C LEU A 113 -5.76 5.87 -1.08
N ALA A 114 -5.22 6.04 0.11
CA ALA A 114 -3.79 5.99 0.38
C ALA A 114 -3.50 4.86 1.37
N ALA A 115 -2.41 4.14 1.15
CA ALA A 115 -1.94 3.10 2.04
C ALA A 115 -0.45 3.26 2.31
N LEU A 116 -0.06 3.25 3.57
CA LEU A 116 1.32 3.04 4.00
C LEU A 116 1.44 1.59 4.42
N GLN A 117 2.31 0.83 3.77
CA GLN A 117 2.45 -0.61 3.97
C GLN A 117 3.90 -0.96 4.29
N SER A 118 4.08 -1.81 5.29
CA SER A 118 5.34 -2.45 5.60
C SER A 118 5.26 -3.90 5.12
N SER A 119 6.21 -4.30 4.27
CA SER A 119 6.15 -5.59 3.56
C SER A 119 7.53 -6.17 3.28
N SER A 120 7.62 -7.48 3.04
CA SER A 120 8.88 -8.14 2.64
C SER A 120 9.40 -7.70 1.27
N GLY A 121 8.57 -7.01 0.47
CA GLY A 121 9.01 -6.45 -0.82
C GLY A 121 10.18 -5.46 -0.70
N LEU A 122 10.42 -4.90 0.49
CA LEU A 122 11.58 -4.07 0.77
C LEU A 122 12.91 -4.85 0.71
N SER A 123 12.93 -6.16 0.96
CA SER A 123 14.15 -6.98 0.87
C SER A 123 14.84 -6.80 -0.49
N THR A 124 14.08 -6.91 -1.58
CA THR A 124 14.64 -6.82 -2.94
C THR A 124 15.24 -5.44 -3.21
N LEU A 125 14.61 -4.38 -2.73
CA LEU A 125 15.09 -3.01 -2.88
C LEU A 125 16.38 -2.78 -2.07
N LEU A 126 16.40 -3.21 -0.81
CA LEU A 126 17.57 -3.10 0.07
C LEU A 126 18.75 -3.93 -0.43
N SER A 127 18.50 -5.16 -0.88
CA SER A 127 19.52 -6.04 -1.48
C SER A 127 20.10 -5.47 -2.78
N SER A 128 19.26 -4.83 -3.60
CA SER A 128 19.72 -4.16 -4.83
C SER A 128 20.59 -2.95 -4.49
N LEU A 129 20.17 -2.12 -3.53
CA LEU A 129 20.96 -0.99 -3.05
C LEU A 129 22.32 -1.44 -2.52
N TYR A 130 22.35 -2.50 -1.70
CA TYR A 130 23.61 -3.09 -1.21
C TYR A 130 24.54 -3.49 -2.36
N LYS A 131 24.04 -4.18 -3.38
CA LYS A 131 24.84 -4.62 -4.54
C LYS A 131 25.39 -3.44 -5.35
N ASP A 132 24.60 -2.38 -5.50
CA ASP A 132 25.02 -1.16 -6.20
C ASP A 132 26.10 -0.42 -5.41
N LEU A 133 25.93 -0.30 -4.09
CA LEU A 133 26.90 0.35 -3.20
C LEU A 133 28.21 -0.45 -3.09
N GLN A 134 28.14 -1.78 -3.10
CA GLN A 134 29.32 -2.66 -3.04
C GLN A 134 30.25 -2.47 -4.26
N GLN A 135 29.71 -2.08 -5.41
CA GLN A 135 30.47 -1.83 -6.63
C GLN A 135 31.05 -0.41 -6.70
N LEU A 136 30.70 0.47 -5.76
CA LEU A 136 31.18 1.85 -5.77
C LEU A 136 32.67 1.91 -5.46
N ASN A 137 33.38 2.66 -6.29
CA ASN A 137 34.77 3.01 -6.01
C ASN A 137 34.82 4.20 -5.04
N THR A 138 35.01 3.92 -3.75
CA THR A 138 35.06 4.93 -2.67
C THR A 138 36.08 6.04 -2.91
N ARG A 139 37.14 5.79 -3.70
CA ARG A 139 38.14 6.81 -4.09
C ARG A 139 37.53 7.95 -4.91
N ARG A 140 36.43 7.70 -5.64
CA ARG A 140 35.71 8.74 -6.39
C ARG A 140 34.84 9.63 -5.48
N TRP A 141 34.72 9.29 -4.21
CA TRP A 141 33.82 9.89 -3.22
C TRP A 141 34.63 10.53 -2.08
N ALA A 142 35.85 10.97 -2.39
CA ALA A 142 36.80 11.55 -1.43
C ALA A 142 36.24 12.74 -0.64
N SER A 143 35.26 13.47 -1.19
CA SER A 143 34.58 14.56 -0.50
C SER A 143 33.85 14.12 0.77
N PHE A 144 33.26 12.91 0.79
CA PHE A 144 32.58 12.38 1.96
C PHE A 144 33.56 12.02 3.07
N PHE A 145 34.67 11.38 2.71
CA PHE A 145 35.74 11.04 3.66
C PHE A 145 36.47 12.29 4.17
N THR A 146 36.64 13.31 3.32
CA THR A 146 37.19 14.61 3.74
C THR A 146 36.25 15.36 4.68
N ALA A 147 34.93 15.12 4.58
CA ALA A 147 33.92 15.69 5.48
C ALA A 147 33.81 14.96 6.83
N GLY A 148 34.63 13.93 7.07
CA GLY A 148 34.71 13.22 8.35
C GLY A 148 33.98 11.88 8.40
N VAL A 149 33.50 11.35 7.26
CA VAL A 149 33.03 9.95 7.21
C VAL A 149 34.24 9.02 7.28
N GLU A 150 34.25 8.07 8.21
CA GLU A 150 35.30 7.06 8.28
C GLU A 150 35.02 5.89 7.31
N GLN A 151 36.08 5.30 6.76
CA GLN A 151 35.96 4.19 5.81
C GLN A 151 35.38 2.94 6.46
N ASP A 152 35.68 2.74 7.74
CA ASP A 152 35.20 1.60 8.52
C ASP A 152 33.71 1.77 8.83
N ASP A 153 33.26 2.98 9.23
CA ASP A 153 31.83 3.31 9.44
C ASP A 153 30.99 3.05 8.17
N PHE A 154 31.50 3.44 7.01
CA PHE A 154 30.82 3.17 5.74
C PHE A 154 30.67 1.67 5.48
N GLN A 155 31.72 0.89 5.76
CA GLN A 155 31.70 -0.55 5.55
C GLN A 155 30.77 -1.26 6.54
N GLU A 156 30.73 -0.80 7.80
CA GLU A 156 29.79 -1.27 8.81
C GLU A 156 28.34 -1.01 8.38
N ALA A 157 28.02 0.23 7.99
CA ALA A 157 26.68 0.59 7.51
C ALA A 157 26.26 -0.24 6.27
N LEU A 158 27.21 -0.60 5.40
CA LEU A 158 26.95 -1.45 4.24
C LEU A 158 26.59 -2.90 4.65
N GLU A 159 27.24 -3.46 5.66
CA GLU A 159 26.88 -4.79 6.20
C GLU A 159 25.59 -4.75 7.03
N GLU A 160 25.30 -3.65 7.74
CA GLU A 160 24.01 -3.43 8.40
C GLU A 160 22.86 -3.39 7.38
N LEU A 161 23.06 -2.73 6.23
CA LEU A 161 22.09 -2.71 5.14
C LEU A 161 21.82 -4.12 4.60
N ARG A 162 22.87 -4.94 4.45
CA ARG A 162 22.74 -6.34 4.05
C ARG A 162 21.94 -7.13 5.08
N THR A 163 22.28 -7.00 6.36
CA THR A 163 21.60 -7.67 7.46
C THR A 163 20.12 -7.27 7.50
N LEU A 164 19.82 -5.98 7.36
CA LEU A 164 18.47 -5.46 7.27
C LEU A 164 17.69 -6.10 6.11
N SER A 165 18.30 -6.23 4.94
CA SER A 165 17.64 -6.89 3.80
C SER A 165 17.23 -8.34 4.10
N GLN A 166 18.07 -9.08 4.85
CA GLN A 166 17.81 -10.46 5.25
C GLN A 166 16.69 -10.56 6.28
N CYS A 167 16.57 -9.60 7.22
CA CYS A 167 15.45 -9.57 8.16
C CYS A 167 14.09 -9.49 7.47
N TYR A 168 14.01 -8.85 6.30
CA TYR A 168 12.78 -8.80 5.50
C TYR A 168 12.49 -10.10 4.72
N GLU A 169 13.47 -10.99 4.55
CA GLU A 169 13.31 -12.30 3.89
C GLU A 169 12.84 -13.38 4.88
N THR A 170 13.42 -13.40 6.08
CA THR A 170 13.19 -14.47 7.08
C THR A 170 11.89 -14.33 7.86
N GLY A 171 11.29 -13.15 7.91
CA GLY A 171 10.04 -12.89 8.65
C GLY A 171 8.78 -13.56 8.09
N PHE A 172 8.89 -14.39 7.03
CA PHE A 172 7.75 -15.00 6.33
C PHE A 172 7.80 -16.54 6.25
N GLY A 173 8.73 -17.23 6.94
CA GLY A 173 8.98 -18.66 6.69
C GLY A 173 9.28 -19.56 7.90
N ALA A 174 8.89 -19.20 9.13
CA ALA A 174 9.26 -19.97 10.32
C ALA A 174 8.07 -20.38 11.23
N GLU A 175 6.91 -20.70 10.66
CA GLU A 175 5.79 -21.30 11.42
C GLU A 175 5.28 -22.63 10.84
N ASP A 176 6.06 -23.31 9.96
CA ASP A 176 5.70 -24.65 9.44
C ASP A 176 6.79 -25.70 9.73
N SER A 177 7.32 -25.74 10.96
CA SER A 177 8.23 -26.81 11.38
C SER A 177 7.88 -27.33 12.77
N GLU A 178 6.69 -27.92 12.88
CA GLU A 178 6.35 -28.88 13.94
C GLU A 178 5.54 -30.01 13.31
N ASP A 179 6.19 -31.15 13.05
CA ASP A 179 5.58 -32.50 13.10
C ASP A 179 6.69 -33.55 12.83
N GLU A 180 7.64 -33.66 13.76
CA GLU A 180 8.39 -34.92 13.96
C GLU A 180 7.66 -35.68 15.08
N ALA A 181 6.60 -36.39 14.71
CA ALA A 181 5.95 -37.36 15.58
C ALA A 181 6.74 -38.68 15.52
N ASP A 182 7.76 -38.80 16.37
CA ASP A 182 8.31 -40.11 16.75
C ASP A 182 7.21 -40.88 17.49
N SER A 183 6.72 -41.95 16.87
CA SER A 183 5.85 -42.93 17.50
C SER A 183 6.69 -44.13 17.93
N ASP A 184 6.80 -44.33 19.25
CA ASP A 184 7.24 -45.57 19.90
C ASP A 184 6.18 -46.70 19.77
#